data_AF-A0A8U8CIZ3-F1
#
_entry.id   AF-A0A8U8CIZ3-F1
#
_cell.length_a   1.000
_cell.length_b   1.000
_cell.length_c   1.000
_cell.angle_alpha   90.00
_cell.angle_beta   90.00
_cell.angle_gamma   90.00
#
_symmetry.space_group_name_H-M   'P 1'
#
loop_
_entity.id
_entity.type
_entity.pdbx_description
1 polymer ?
#
loop_
_entity_poly.entity_id
_entity_poly.type
_entity_poly.pdbx_seq_one_letter_code
_entity_poly.pdbx_strand_id
1 'polypeptide(L)'
;RDADGSEAEGVAGRFLALQRALSERLRALPPPGPPVALVYAPLEYAWEPHRSFVRRFLRGPKAVLFLGMNPGPFGMAQTGVPFGEAWHVREWLRVSGAVRRPPREHPKRPVLGLRCPRAEVSGARFWGLVRSLCPDPRAFFRHCFVHNLCPLLFLAASGRNVAPPELRAAERERLLAPCGAALAAAVRALRVRLVVALGRVAELRARRALRDAGLAVPVAWIPHPSPRNPRANRGWEGEAKKRGRVRGSLPRGVFCAILGLIKARIGKKTWKKSLGGGGNQPTNLPSSSFLPSSFLPLPSFLPSFLPSSPAGSGAVRPFRI
;
A
#
# COMPACT_ATOMS: atom_id res chain seq x y z
N ARG A 1 25.75 -21.89 -2.35
CA ARG A 1 24.49 -22.61 -2.62
C ARG A 1 23.33 -21.71 -2.17
N ASP A 2 22.89 -20.89 -3.13
CA ASP A 2 21.51 -20.46 -3.40
C ASP A 2 20.72 -19.68 -2.34
N ALA A 3 21.14 -18.44 -2.07
CA ALA A 3 20.32 -17.47 -1.32
C ALA A 3 20.13 -16.11 -2.02
N ASP A 4 20.66 -15.93 -3.24
CA ASP A 4 20.59 -14.64 -3.95
C ASP A 4 19.53 -14.61 -5.08
N GLY A 5 19.07 -15.78 -5.55
CA GLY A 5 18.12 -15.89 -6.65
C GLY A 5 16.64 -15.63 -6.29
N SER A 6 16.26 -15.63 -5.01
CA SER A 6 14.85 -15.50 -4.59
C SER A 6 14.41 -14.05 -4.28
N GLU A 7 15.33 -13.08 -4.34
CA GLU A 7 15.01 -11.68 -4.00
C GLU A 7 14.06 -11.01 -5.02
N ALA A 8 14.02 -11.53 -6.25
CA ALA A 8 13.37 -10.89 -7.40
C ALA A 8 11.88 -11.25 -7.64
N GLU A 9 11.39 -12.42 -7.21
CA GLU A 9 10.14 -12.95 -7.81
C GLU A 9 8.84 -12.52 -7.10
N GLY A 10 8.93 -12.08 -5.84
CA GLY A 10 7.76 -11.71 -5.03
C GLY A 10 7.26 -10.27 -5.22
N VAL A 11 5.99 -10.02 -4.87
CA VAL A 11 5.45 -8.64 -4.81
C VAL A 11 6.25 -7.74 -3.86
N ALA A 12 6.82 -8.31 -2.78
CA ALA A 12 7.73 -7.62 -1.88
C ALA A 12 9.03 -7.18 -2.57
N GLY A 13 9.66 -8.07 -3.36
CA GLY A 13 10.88 -7.75 -4.11
C GLY A 13 10.64 -6.62 -5.10
N ARG A 14 9.58 -6.72 -5.90
CA ARG A 14 9.17 -5.65 -6.84
C ARG A 14 8.91 -4.32 -6.14
N PHE A 15 8.22 -4.31 -5.01
CA PHE A 15 7.95 -3.08 -4.27
C PHE A 15 9.24 -2.45 -3.71
N LEU A 16 10.14 -3.25 -3.14
CA LEU A 16 11.44 -2.77 -2.65
C LEU A 16 12.31 -2.23 -3.80
N ALA A 17 12.30 -2.88 -4.97
CA ALA A 17 13.00 -2.40 -6.15
C ALA A 17 12.48 -1.04 -6.62
N LEU A 18 11.16 -0.84 -6.66
CA LEU A 18 10.55 0.46 -6.95
C LEU A 18 10.99 1.55 -5.97
N GLN A 19 11.12 1.22 -4.68
CA GLN A 19 11.56 2.17 -3.66
C GLN A 19 13.05 2.51 -3.76
N ARG A 20 13.90 1.54 -4.13
CA ARG A 20 15.32 1.79 -4.43
C ARG A 20 15.47 2.70 -5.64
N ALA A 21 14.79 2.38 -6.74
CA ALA A 21 14.79 3.21 -7.94
C ALA A 21 14.28 4.63 -7.67
N LEU A 22 13.24 4.79 -6.84
CA LEU A 22 12.80 6.12 -6.40
C LEU A 22 13.88 6.83 -5.58
N SER A 23 14.52 6.14 -4.64
CA SER A 23 15.55 6.74 -3.78
C SER A 23 16.76 7.22 -4.60
N GLU A 24 17.20 6.43 -5.58
CA GLU A 24 18.25 6.82 -6.53
C GLU A 24 17.88 8.06 -7.34
N ARG A 25 16.66 8.09 -7.90
CA ARG A 25 16.16 9.25 -8.65
C ARG A 25 16.09 10.50 -7.79
N LEU A 26 15.63 10.37 -6.54
CA LEU A 26 15.54 11.51 -5.62
C LEU A 26 16.92 12.01 -5.18
N ARG A 27 17.91 11.12 -5.03
CA ARG A 27 19.29 11.48 -4.71
C ARG A 27 19.97 12.29 -5.81
N ALA A 28 19.63 12.01 -7.07
CA ALA A 28 20.14 12.75 -8.23
C ALA A 28 19.51 14.13 -8.42
N LEU A 29 18.44 14.48 -7.70
CA LEU A 29 17.84 15.81 -7.77
C LEU A 29 18.66 16.83 -6.97
N PRO A 30 18.70 18.10 -7.42
CA PRO A 30 19.21 19.18 -6.58
C PRO A 30 18.44 19.24 -5.27
N PRO A 31 19.12 19.41 -4.11
CA PRO A 31 18.44 19.54 -2.84
C PRO A 31 17.52 20.77 -2.85
N PRO A 32 16.35 20.72 -2.19
CA PRO A 32 15.48 21.88 -2.08
C PRO A 32 16.19 23.00 -1.28
N GLY A 33 15.97 24.25 -1.70
CA GLY A 33 16.51 25.42 -1.02
C GLY A 33 15.73 25.78 0.26
N PRO A 34 15.99 26.98 0.82
CA PRO A 34 15.29 27.48 2.00
C PRO A 34 13.75 27.40 1.86
N PRO A 35 13.03 26.96 2.90
CA PRO A 35 13.48 26.85 4.29
C PRO A 35 14.16 25.52 4.66
N VAL A 36 14.46 24.64 3.70
CA VAL A 36 15.14 23.36 3.99
C VAL A 36 16.63 23.61 4.26
N ALA A 37 17.11 23.05 5.37
CA ALA A 37 18.53 23.04 5.73
C ALA A 37 19.12 21.62 5.75
N LEU A 38 18.30 20.61 6.05
CA LEU A 38 18.70 19.21 6.12
C LEU A 38 17.63 18.29 5.51
N VAL A 39 18.08 17.23 4.85
CA VAL A 39 17.24 16.20 4.25
C VAL A 39 17.62 14.85 4.84
N TYR A 40 16.64 14.13 5.37
CA TYR A 40 16.81 12.76 5.85
C TYR A 40 16.15 11.79 4.86
N ALA A 41 16.86 10.70 4.54
CA ALA A 41 16.39 9.61 3.67
C ALA A 41 16.32 8.28 4.47
N PRO A 42 15.24 8.00 5.20
CA PRO A 42 15.13 6.80 6.04
C PRO A 42 15.21 5.49 5.26
N LEU A 43 14.88 5.49 3.97
CA LEU A 43 15.06 4.31 3.12
C LEU A 43 16.53 4.00 2.80
N GLU A 44 17.47 4.86 3.20
CA GLU A 44 18.90 4.59 3.12
C GLU A 44 19.42 4.06 4.48
N TYR A 45 19.26 4.85 5.55
CA TYR A 45 19.87 4.51 6.85
C TYR A 45 19.00 3.57 7.71
N ALA A 46 17.69 3.47 7.48
CA ALA A 46 16.77 2.55 8.16
C ALA A 46 16.23 1.48 7.20
N TRP A 47 17.04 1.08 6.21
CA TRP A 47 16.64 0.11 5.18
C TRP A 47 16.31 -1.27 5.75
N GLU A 48 17.08 -1.76 6.72
CA GLU A 48 16.86 -3.10 7.31
C GLU A 48 15.48 -3.25 7.95
N PRO A 49 15.04 -2.39 8.90
CA PRO A 49 13.69 -2.48 9.43
C PRO A 49 12.62 -2.19 8.38
N HIS A 50 12.89 -1.32 7.40
CA HIS A 50 11.97 -1.10 6.28
C HIS A 50 11.75 -2.38 5.44
N ARG A 51 12.83 -3.05 5.03
CA ARG A 51 12.79 -4.33 4.31
C ARG A 51 12.13 -5.42 5.15
N SER A 52 12.40 -5.46 6.46
CA SER A 52 11.75 -6.36 7.40
C SER A 52 10.22 -6.15 7.42
N PHE A 53 9.76 -4.91 7.53
CA PHE A 53 8.34 -4.53 7.43
C PHE A 53 7.70 -4.96 6.11
N VAL A 54 8.34 -4.63 4.98
CA VAL A 54 7.81 -4.98 3.65
C VAL A 54 7.73 -6.49 3.47
N ARG A 55 8.79 -7.24 3.75
CA ARG A 55 8.79 -8.71 3.59
C ARG A 55 7.78 -9.40 4.51
N ARG A 56 7.63 -8.90 5.73
CA ARG A 56 6.68 -9.47 6.71
C ARG A 56 5.23 -9.31 6.26
N PHE A 57 4.86 -8.16 5.70
CA PHE A 57 3.47 -7.80 5.46
C PHE A 57 3.05 -7.76 3.99
N LEU A 58 4.00 -7.73 3.05
CA LEU A 58 3.75 -7.69 1.61
C LEU A 58 3.94 -9.08 0.96
N ARG A 59 3.22 -10.08 1.47
CA ARG A 59 3.27 -11.47 0.96
C ARG A 59 2.39 -11.74 -0.27
N GLY A 60 1.66 -10.73 -0.74
CA GLY A 60 0.68 -10.83 -1.81
C GLY A 60 0.05 -9.47 -2.13
N PRO A 61 -0.81 -9.40 -3.16
CA PRO A 61 -1.47 -8.16 -3.58
C PRO A 61 -2.30 -7.54 -2.44
N LYS A 62 -2.53 -6.23 -2.54
CA LYS A 62 -3.15 -5.40 -1.51
C LYS A 62 -4.28 -4.62 -2.13
N ALA A 63 -5.52 -4.95 -1.75
CA ALA A 63 -6.70 -4.29 -2.27
C ALA A 63 -6.76 -2.81 -1.88
N VAL A 64 -6.23 -2.45 -0.70
CA VAL A 64 -6.27 -1.08 -0.17
C VAL A 64 -4.85 -0.60 0.17
N LEU A 65 -4.51 0.60 -0.29
CA LEU A 65 -3.26 1.28 0.08
C LEU A 65 -3.58 2.52 0.92
N PHE A 66 -3.16 2.52 2.18
CA PHE A 66 -3.14 3.73 3.01
C PHE A 66 -1.91 4.54 2.65
N LEU A 67 -2.11 5.83 2.34
CA LEU A 67 -1.05 6.68 1.81
C LEU A 67 -0.87 7.94 2.68
N GLY A 68 0.28 8.04 3.33
CA GLY A 68 0.76 9.27 3.97
C GLY A 68 1.54 10.16 3.02
N MET A 69 1.90 11.36 3.47
CA MET A 69 2.69 12.31 2.68
C MET A 69 4.17 11.96 2.69
N ASN A 70 4.81 12.07 3.85
CA ASN A 70 6.24 11.88 4.01
C ASN A 70 6.57 11.53 5.48
N PRO A 71 7.78 11.01 5.78
CA PRO A 71 8.18 10.67 7.14
C PRO A 71 8.03 11.83 8.13
N GLY A 72 7.56 11.52 9.33
CA GLY A 72 7.74 12.40 10.49
C GLY A 72 9.06 12.10 11.22
N PRO A 73 9.57 13.06 12.01
CA PRO A 73 10.90 13.00 12.61
C PRO A 73 11.05 11.95 13.74
N PHE A 74 9.95 11.51 14.35
CA PHE A 74 9.97 10.56 15.47
C PHE A 74 9.33 9.21 15.13
N GLY A 75 8.83 9.05 13.91
CA GLY A 75 8.23 7.82 13.41
C GLY A 75 9.09 7.20 12.32
N MET A 76 8.69 7.34 11.06
CA MET A 76 9.40 6.71 9.94
C MET A 76 10.87 7.13 9.81
N ALA A 77 11.25 8.35 10.22
CA ALA A 77 12.66 8.75 10.26
C ALA A 77 13.47 8.04 11.34
N GLN A 78 12.84 7.41 12.31
CA GLN A 78 13.50 6.59 13.33
C GLN A 78 13.45 5.10 12.96
N THR A 79 12.35 4.67 12.34
CA THR A 79 12.03 3.24 12.25
C THR A 79 12.05 2.66 10.84
N GLY A 80 12.07 3.51 9.81
CA GLY A 80 11.88 3.10 8.42
C GLY A 80 10.45 2.68 8.07
N VAL A 81 9.52 2.63 9.03
CA VAL A 81 8.13 2.19 8.79
C VAL A 81 7.20 3.40 8.63
N PRO A 82 6.31 3.44 7.62
CA PRO A 82 5.32 4.51 7.48
C PRO A 82 4.46 4.67 8.74
N PHE A 83 4.25 5.92 9.19
CA PHE A 83 3.61 6.21 10.48
C PHE A 83 4.26 5.47 11.67
N GLY A 84 5.52 5.06 11.55
CA GLY A 84 6.14 4.07 12.42
C GLY A 84 6.60 4.61 13.75
N GLU A 85 5.65 4.88 14.65
CA GLU A 85 5.96 5.13 16.07
C GLU A 85 6.66 3.90 16.68
N ALA A 86 7.75 4.14 17.42
CA ALA A 86 8.71 3.12 17.79
C ALA A 86 8.11 1.95 18.59
N TRP A 87 7.22 2.22 19.54
CA TRP A 87 6.56 1.17 20.31
C TRP A 87 5.70 0.28 19.42
N HIS A 88 4.85 0.84 18.56
CA HIS A 88 4.02 0.03 17.65
C HIS A 88 4.86 -0.78 16.66
N VAL A 89 5.95 -0.21 16.15
CA VAL A 89 6.84 -0.91 15.22
C VAL A 89 7.51 -2.11 15.90
N ARG A 90 8.02 -1.93 17.12
CA ARG A 90 8.75 -2.96 17.85
C ARG A 90 7.83 -4.00 18.49
N GLU A 91 6.80 -3.55 19.21
CA GLU A 91 5.98 -4.43 20.05
C GLU A 91 4.81 -5.05 19.32
N TRP A 92 4.18 -4.31 18.40
CA TRP A 92 2.97 -4.79 17.73
C TRP A 92 3.25 -5.33 16.33
N LEU A 93 3.94 -4.55 15.48
CA LEU A 93 4.33 -4.99 14.14
C LEU A 93 5.46 -6.04 14.17
N ARG A 94 6.23 -6.10 15.27
CA ARG A 94 7.37 -7.01 15.45
C ARG A 94 8.38 -6.88 14.31
N VAL A 95 8.71 -5.64 13.97
CA VAL A 95 9.72 -5.28 12.98
C VAL A 95 11.05 -5.02 13.70
N SER A 96 12.12 -5.61 13.19
CA SER A 96 13.49 -5.48 13.68
C SER A 96 14.44 -5.17 12.52
N GLY A 97 15.62 -4.64 12.87
CA GLY A 97 16.69 -4.31 11.94
C GLY A 97 17.58 -3.19 12.49
N ALA A 98 18.81 -3.09 11.99
CA ALA A 98 19.70 -2.00 12.36
C ALA A 98 19.24 -0.68 11.73
N VAL A 99 19.35 0.39 12.50
CA VAL A 99 19.15 1.77 12.02
C VAL A 99 20.48 2.49 12.14
N ARG A 100 21.01 2.92 10.99
CA ARG A 100 22.20 3.75 10.89
C ARG A 100 21.84 5.23 11.04
N ARG A 101 22.84 6.10 11.06
CA ARG A 101 22.65 7.56 11.08
C ARG A 101 22.65 8.12 9.65
N PRO A 102 21.89 9.20 9.38
CA PRO A 102 22.07 9.95 8.14
C PRO A 102 23.45 10.65 8.14
N PRO A 103 23.99 11.04 6.97
CA PRO A 103 25.32 11.66 6.87
C PRO A 103 25.47 12.93 7.71
N ARG A 104 24.38 13.69 7.89
CA ARG A 104 24.31 14.87 8.75
C ARG A 104 23.04 14.80 9.58
N GLU A 105 23.17 15.04 10.88
CA GLU A 105 22.05 15.11 11.80
C GLU A 105 21.84 16.54 12.31
N HIS A 106 20.58 16.94 12.41
CA HIS A 106 20.20 18.12 13.17
C HIS A 106 20.28 17.77 14.66
N PRO A 107 20.93 18.58 15.53
CA PRO A 107 21.07 18.29 16.96
C PRO A 107 19.74 18.03 17.69
N LYS A 108 18.69 18.77 17.33
CA LYS A 108 17.32 18.58 17.87
C LYS A 108 16.54 17.40 17.27
N ARG A 109 17.08 16.68 16.27
CA ARG A 109 16.44 15.57 15.56
C ARG A 109 17.43 14.40 15.33
N PRO A 110 18.03 13.85 16.39
CA PRO A 110 18.89 12.67 16.25
C PRO A 110 18.09 11.44 15.81
N VAL A 111 18.73 10.56 15.06
CA VAL A 111 18.18 9.24 14.71
C VAL A 111 18.66 8.22 15.75
N LEU A 112 17.72 7.81 16.61
CA LEU A 112 17.90 6.90 17.73
C LEU A 112 17.35 5.49 17.44
N GLY A 113 16.78 5.28 16.25
CA GLY A 113 16.30 3.98 15.80
C GLY A 113 15.01 3.52 16.48
N LEU A 114 14.83 2.19 16.55
CA LEU A 114 13.67 1.52 17.18
C LEU A 114 13.58 1.71 18.71
N ARG A 115 14.57 2.37 19.31
CA ARG A 115 14.62 2.72 20.74
C ARG A 115 14.38 4.22 20.97
N CYS A 116 13.96 4.97 19.96
CA CYS A 116 13.62 6.38 20.14
C CYS A 116 12.57 6.53 21.26
N PRO A 117 12.86 7.29 22.35
CA PRO A 117 11.94 7.41 23.48
C PRO A 117 10.77 8.35 23.19
N ARG A 118 10.84 9.11 22.09
CA ARG A 118 9.82 10.07 21.70
C ARG A 118 8.76 9.41 20.85
N ALA A 119 7.51 9.45 21.31
CA ALA A 119 6.39 8.98 20.52
C ALA A 119 6.07 9.95 19.36
N GLU A 120 5.89 9.40 18.15
CA GLU A 120 5.27 10.14 17.06
C GLU A 120 3.74 10.07 17.17
N VAL A 121 3.11 11.16 17.61
CA VAL A 121 1.66 11.23 17.84
C VAL A 121 0.82 10.78 16.64
N SER A 122 1.23 11.15 15.42
CA SER A 122 0.54 10.72 14.19
C SER A 122 0.60 9.20 14.01
N GLY A 123 1.76 8.61 14.26
CA GLY A 123 1.98 7.18 14.19
C GLY A 123 1.24 6.41 15.27
N ALA A 124 1.31 6.88 16.51
CA ALA A 124 0.61 6.30 17.65
C ALA A 124 -0.91 6.26 17.41
N ARG A 125 -1.50 7.36 16.93
CA ARG A 125 -2.94 7.42 16.61
C ARG A 125 -3.29 6.48 15.45
N PHE A 126 -2.51 6.50 14.37
CA PHE A 126 -2.78 5.65 13.21
C PHE A 126 -2.71 4.16 13.56
N TRP A 127 -1.57 3.70 14.11
CA TRP A 127 -1.40 2.30 14.46
C TRP A 127 -2.24 1.87 15.67
N GLY A 128 -2.53 2.78 16.62
CA GLY A 128 -3.47 2.52 17.70
C GLY A 128 -4.88 2.25 17.19
N LEU A 129 -5.37 3.05 16.23
CA LEU A 129 -6.64 2.78 15.55
C LEU A 129 -6.61 1.43 14.83
N VAL A 130 -5.56 1.16 14.02
CA VAL A 130 -5.46 -0.13 13.31
C VAL A 130 -5.44 -1.30 14.29
N ARG A 131 -4.66 -1.22 15.37
CA ARG A 131 -4.56 -2.26 16.40
C ARG A 131 -5.89 -2.47 17.13
N SER A 132 -6.62 -1.41 17.45
CA SER A 132 -7.95 -1.54 18.10
C SER A 132 -8.96 -2.26 17.21
N LEU A 133 -8.84 -2.12 15.88
CA LEU A 133 -9.69 -2.80 14.90
C LEU A 133 -9.18 -4.20 14.54
N CYS A 134 -7.86 -4.39 14.55
CA CYS A 134 -7.16 -5.61 14.17
C CYS A 134 -6.11 -5.93 15.25
N PRO A 135 -6.44 -6.67 16.33
CA PRO A 135 -5.44 -6.99 17.34
C PRO A 135 -4.21 -7.73 16.77
N ASP A 136 -4.41 -8.62 15.79
CA ASP A 136 -3.33 -9.20 14.98
C ASP A 136 -3.06 -8.32 13.73
N PRO A 137 -1.82 -7.79 13.55
CA PRO A 137 -1.48 -7.00 12.37
C PRO A 137 -1.68 -7.78 11.05
N ARG A 138 -1.52 -9.11 11.04
CA ARG A 138 -1.69 -9.92 9.83
C ARG A 138 -3.11 -9.82 9.27
N ALA A 139 -4.12 -9.64 10.12
CA ALA A 139 -5.50 -9.46 9.70
C ALA A 139 -5.67 -8.18 8.86
N PHE A 140 -5.04 -7.07 9.28
CA PHE A 140 -5.01 -5.81 8.52
C PHE A 140 -4.25 -5.98 7.21
N PHE A 141 -3.03 -6.53 7.28
CA PHE A 141 -2.14 -6.65 6.12
C PHE A 141 -2.56 -7.72 5.10
N ARG A 142 -3.57 -8.53 5.40
CA ARG A 142 -4.18 -9.46 4.43
C ARG A 142 -4.75 -8.71 3.21
N HIS A 143 -5.28 -7.51 3.42
CA HIS A 143 -5.90 -6.71 2.35
C HIS A 143 -5.32 -5.31 2.22
N CYS A 144 -4.70 -4.79 3.28
CA CYS A 144 -4.25 -3.41 3.36
C CYS A 144 -2.72 -3.33 3.35
N PHE A 145 -2.19 -2.21 2.90
CA PHE A 145 -0.79 -1.85 3.11
C PHE A 145 -0.66 -0.36 3.38
N VAL A 146 0.47 0.06 3.93
CA VAL A 146 0.71 1.47 4.32
C VAL A 146 2.00 1.93 3.67
N HIS A 147 1.96 3.12 3.06
CA HIS A 147 3.07 3.72 2.34
C HIS A 147 3.06 5.25 2.48
N ASN A 148 4.19 5.89 2.20
CA ASN A 148 4.29 7.35 2.07
C ASN A 148 4.58 7.70 0.62
N LEU A 149 3.97 8.77 0.11
CA LEU A 149 4.22 9.26 -1.24
C LEU A 149 5.69 9.63 -1.46
N CYS A 150 6.25 10.43 -0.55
CA CYS A 150 7.64 10.85 -0.59
C CYS A 150 8.41 10.18 0.58
N PRO A 151 9.55 9.51 0.33
CA PRO A 151 10.32 8.87 1.38
C PRO A 151 11.24 9.84 2.14
N LEU A 152 11.31 11.13 1.79
CA LEU A 152 12.23 12.09 2.40
C LEU A 152 11.59 12.93 3.51
N LEU A 153 12.38 13.23 4.54
CA LEU A 153 12.05 14.21 5.58
C LEU A 153 12.88 15.47 5.37
N PHE A 154 12.23 16.63 5.42
CA PHE A 154 12.87 17.93 5.28
C PHE A 154 12.84 18.69 6.62
N LEU A 155 13.99 19.23 7.02
CA LEU A 155 14.14 19.97 8.27
C LEU A 155 14.68 21.37 7.98
N ALA A 156 14.09 22.37 8.63
CA ALA A 156 14.64 23.72 8.68
C ALA A 156 15.85 23.78 9.61
N ALA A 157 16.60 24.89 9.56
CA ALA A 157 17.77 25.13 10.43
C ALA A 157 17.42 25.11 11.93
N SER A 158 16.15 25.34 12.29
CA SER A 158 15.65 25.22 13.67
C SER A 158 15.33 23.77 14.10
N GLY A 159 15.40 22.81 13.17
CA GLY A 159 14.96 21.42 13.34
C GLY A 159 13.46 21.23 13.15
N ARG A 160 12.73 22.28 12.75
CA ARG A 160 11.29 22.19 12.43
C ARG A 160 11.10 21.33 11.18
N ASN A 161 10.13 20.43 11.21
CA ASN A 161 9.68 19.70 10.02
C ASN A 161 9.08 20.66 9.00
N VAL A 162 9.59 20.60 7.76
CA VAL A 162 9.11 21.30 6.57
C VAL A 162 8.34 20.29 5.72
N ALA A 163 7.03 20.45 5.62
CA ALA A 163 6.22 19.56 4.79
C ALA A 163 6.38 19.91 3.29
N PRO A 164 6.17 18.96 2.36
CA PRO A 164 6.28 19.25 0.92
C PRO A 164 5.50 20.48 0.43
N PRO A 165 4.28 20.81 0.93
CA PRO A 165 3.58 22.04 0.56
C PRO A 165 4.31 23.35 0.91
N GLU A 166 5.22 23.32 1.88
CA GLU A 166 6.03 24.47 2.31
C GLU A 166 7.28 24.69 1.43
N LEU A 167 7.58 23.75 0.51
CA LEU A 167 8.65 23.89 -0.48
C LEU A 167 8.22 24.85 -1.61
N ARG A 168 9.19 25.50 -2.25
CA ARG A 168 8.92 26.33 -3.43
C ARG A 168 8.27 25.48 -4.53
N ALA A 169 7.37 26.08 -5.31
CA ALA A 169 6.53 25.33 -6.24
C ALA A 169 7.34 24.47 -7.23
N ALA A 170 8.37 25.04 -7.87
CA ALA A 170 9.21 24.32 -8.82
C ALA A 170 9.97 23.15 -8.18
N GLU A 171 10.55 23.36 -7.00
CA GLU A 171 11.26 22.32 -6.24
C GLU A 171 10.32 21.20 -5.80
N ARG A 172 9.13 21.58 -5.32
CA ARG A 172 8.07 20.65 -4.93
C ARG A 172 7.62 19.78 -6.08
N GLU A 173 7.38 20.35 -7.26
CA GLU A 173 6.97 19.56 -8.43
C GLU A 173 8.10 18.65 -8.92
N ARG A 174 9.34 19.15 -8.98
CA ARG A 174 10.52 18.35 -9.33
C ARG A 174 10.69 17.14 -8.40
N LEU A 175 10.47 17.34 -7.11
CA LEU A 175 10.53 16.28 -6.10
C LEU A 175 9.36 15.30 -6.18
N LEU A 176 8.13 15.81 -6.30
CA LEU A 176 6.93 14.98 -6.18
C LEU A 176 6.52 14.29 -7.47
N ALA A 177 6.99 14.74 -8.64
CA ALA A 177 6.76 14.07 -9.91
C ALA A 177 7.29 12.62 -9.92
N PRO A 178 8.58 12.33 -9.61
CA PRO A 178 9.06 10.94 -9.55
C PRO A 178 8.39 10.15 -8.42
N CYS A 179 8.02 10.79 -7.30
CA CYS A 179 7.24 10.15 -6.24
C CYS A 179 5.85 9.69 -6.75
N GLY A 180 5.18 10.51 -7.56
CA GLY A 180 3.90 10.17 -8.18
C GLY A 180 4.02 8.99 -9.15
N ALA A 181 5.03 9.01 -10.02
CA ALA A 181 5.30 7.90 -10.93
C ALA A 181 5.58 6.58 -10.17
N ALA A 182 6.37 6.65 -9.10
CA ALA A 182 6.64 5.49 -8.24
C ALA A 182 5.39 4.99 -7.51
N LEU A 183 4.51 5.89 -7.05
CA LEU A 183 3.22 5.51 -6.47
C LEU A 183 2.34 4.76 -7.50
N ALA A 184 2.26 5.23 -8.73
CA ALA A 184 1.49 4.58 -9.78
C ALA A 184 2.04 3.17 -10.09
N ALA A 185 3.37 3.02 -10.15
CA ALA A 185 4.02 1.72 -10.30
C ALA A 185 3.73 0.79 -9.11
N ALA A 186 3.79 1.30 -7.88
CA ALA A 186 3.46 0.55 -6.68
C ALA A 186 1.99 0.09 -6.68
N VAL A 187 1.05 0.97 -7.05
CA VAL A 187 -0.39 0.65 -7.16
C VAL A 187 -0.63 -0.48 -8.15
N ARG A 188 0.06 -0.49 -9.30
CA ARG A 188 0.02 -1.60 -10.27
C ARG A 188 0.60 -2.88 -9.69
N ALA A 189 1.81 -2.83 -9.15
CA ALA A 189 2.52 -3.99 -8.62
C ALA A 189 1.74 -4.68 -7.47
N LEU A 190 1.08 -3.87 -6.65
CA LEU A 190 0.26 -4.31 -5.53
C LEU A 190 -1.18 -4.70 -5.92
N ARG A 191 -1.61 -4.41 -7.16
CA ARG A 191 -3.01 -4.58 -7.62
C ARG A 191 -4.01 -3.86 -6.72
N VAL A 192 -3.69 -2.62 -6.36
CA VAL A 192 -4.51 -1.78 -5.47
C VAL A 192 -5.82 -1.40 -6.18
N ARG A 193 -6.93 -1.55 -5.46
CA ARG A 193 -8.28 -1.22 -5.91
C ARG A 193 -8.85 0.03 -5.23
N LEU A 194 -8.23 0.49 -4.16
CA LEU A 194 -8.53 1.76 -3.50
C LEU A 194 -7.28 2.33 -2.84
N VAL A 195 -7.04 3.63 -3.05
CA VAL A 195 -6.10 4.40 -2.22
C VAL A 195 -6.86 5.18 -1.16
N VAL A 196 -6.46 5.06 0.10
CA VAL A 196 -6.97 5.85 1.23
C VAL A 196 -5.89 6.80 1.70
N ALA A 197 -5.99 8.06 1.31
CA ALA A 197 -5.05 9.10 1.67
C ALA A 197 -5.26 9.61 3.10
N LEU A 198 -4.18 9.79 3.84
CA LEU A 198 -4.17 10.41 5.16
C LEU A 198 -3.96 11.92 4.98
N GLY A 199 -5.06 12.65 4.87
CA GLY A 199 -5.09 14.09 4.61
C GLY A 199 -5.26 14.48 3.14
N ARG A 200 -5.70 15.73 2.92
CA ARG A 200 -6.05 16.27 1.60
C ARG A 200 -4.87 16.38 0.63
N VAL A 201 -3.67 16.69 1.13
CA VAL A 201 -2.48 16.82 0.26
C VAL A 201 -2.14 15.46 -0.36
N ALA A 202 -2.18 14.38 0.43
CA ALA A 202 -1.92 13.03 -0.05
C ALA A 202 -3.00 12.59 -1.05
N GLU A 203 -4.25 12.97 -0.79
CA GLU A 203 -5.38 12.70 -1.70
C GLU A 203 -5.15 13.32 -3.07
N LEU A 204 -4.92 14.64 -3.12
CA LEU A 204 -4.77 15.39 -4.36
C LEU A 204 -3.56 14.88 -5.17
N ARG A 205 -2.46 14.58 -4.48
CA ARG A 205 -1.25 14.02 -5.13
C ARG A 205 -1.48 12.62 -5.66
N ALA A 206 -2.16 11.75 -4.92
CA ALA A 206 -2.52 10.41 -5.39
C ALA A 206 -3.45 10.47 -6.61
N ARG A 207 -4.50 11.29 -6.56
CA ARG A 207 -5.43 11.48 -7.70
C ARG A 207 -4.69 11.92 -8.96
N ARG A 208 -3.81 12.91 -8.83
CA ARG A 208 -2.98 13.39 -9.94
C ARG A 208 -2.08 12.27 -10.48
N ALA A 209 -1.28 11.64 -9.63
CA ALA A 209 -0.36 10.59 -10.03
C ALA A 209 -1.05 9.41 -10.74
N LEU A 210 -2.23 9.00 -10.25
CA LEU A 210 -3.00 7.91 -10.85
C LEU A 210 -3.64 8.30 -12.18
N ARG A 211 -4.20 9.51 -12.29
CA ARG A 211 -4.75 10.03 -13.53
C ARG A 211 -3.67 10.18 -14.60
N ASP A 212 -2.54 10.79 -14.25
CA ASP A 212 -1.41 11.01 -15.16
C ASP A 212 -0.82 9.67 -15.66
N ALA A 213 -1.01 8.59 -14.90
CA ALA A 213 -0.64 7.22 -15.27
C ALA A 213 -1.77 6.42 -15.95
N GLY A 214 -2.95 6.99 -16.20
CA GLY A 214 -4.10 6.28 -16.79
C GLY A 214 -4.73 5.20 -15.89
N LEU A 215 -4.56 5.30 -14.58
CA LEU A 215 -5.08 4.32 -13.61
C LEU A 215 -6.44 4.74 -13.05
N ALA A 216 -7.49 3.99 -13.38
CA ALA A 216 -8.84 4.17 -12.85
C ALA A 216 -9.01 3.57 -11.43
N VAL A 217 -8.08 3.88 -10.52
CA VAL A 217 -8.15 3.44 -9.11
C VAL A 217 -8.76 4.56 -8.27
N PRO A 218 -9.88 4.33 -7.56
CA PRO A 218 -10.50 5.35 -6.72
C PRO A 218 -9.54 5.79 -5.60
N VAL A 219 -9.62 7.07 -5.28
CA VAL A 219 -8.93 7.68 -4.13
C VAL A 219 -9.97 8.22 -3.18
N ALA A 220 -9.89 7.82 -1.93
CA ALA A 220 -10.61 8.42 -0.81
C ALA A 220 -9.61 9.02 0.17
N TRP A 221 -10.10 9.75 1.17
CA TRP A 221 -9.25 10.31 2.20
C TRP A 221 -9.92 10.31 3.56
N ILE A 222 -9.08 10.27 4.60
CA ILE A 222 -9.47 10.47 6.00
C ILE A 222 -8.63 11.62 6.59
N PRO A 223 -9.11 12.29 7.65
CA PRO A 223 -8.34 13.34 8.30
C PRO A 223 -6.94 12.86 8.69
N HIS A 224 -5.92 13.71 8.56
CA HIS A 224 -4.57 13.35 9.01
C HIS A 224 -4.51 13.30 10.55
N PRO A 225 -3.84 12.31 11.18
CA PRO A 225 -3.74 12.17 12.64
C PRO A 225 -2.85 13.21 13.34
N SER A 226 -2.40 14.25 12.64
CA SER A 226 -1.37 15.16 13.14
C SER A 226 -1.91 16.04 14.26
N PRO A 227 -1.16 16.25 15.36
CA PRO A 227 -1.57 17.18 16.41
C PRO A 227 -1.59 18.64 15.93
N ARG A 228 -0.94 18.95 14.79
CA ARG A 228 -1.04 20.27 14.14
C ARG A 228 -2.46 20.58 13.65
N ASN A 229 -3.33 19.58 13.52
CA ASN A 229 -4.73 19.77 13.21
C ASN A 229 -5.53 19.80 14.53
N PRO A 230 -6.07 20.96 14.97
CA PRO A 230 -6.83 21.06 16.22
C PRO A 230 -8.01 20.08 16.30
N ARG A 231 -8.64 19.77 15.15
CA ARG A 231 -9.74 18.80 15.09
C ARG A 231 -9.29 17.38 15.43
N ALA A 232 -8.05 17.00 15.09
CA ALA A 232 -7.51 15.68 15.41
C ALA A 232 -7.27 15.51 16.92
N ASN A 233 -7.08 16.60 17.66
CA ASN A 233 -6.89 16.55 19.12
C ASN A 233 -8.21 16.33 19.87
N ARG A 234 -9.37 16.53 19.24
CA ARG A 234 -10.71 16.32 19.81
C ARG A 234 -11.30 14.93 19.50
N GLY A 235 -10.45 13.92 19.31
CA GLY A 235 -10.90 12.55 18.99
C GLY A 235 -10.76 12.16 17.53
N TRP A 236 -9.53 12.19 17.01
CA TRP A 236 -9.22 11.80 15.62
C TRP A 236 -9.79 10.43 15.22
N GLU A 237 -9.74 9.43 16.10
CA GLU A 237 -10.24 8.08 15.78
C GLU A 237 -11.73 8.07 15.45
N GLY A 238 -12.53 8.83 16.20
CA GLY A 238 -13.96 8.98 15.95
C GLY A 238 -14.21 9.63 14.60
N GLU A 239 -13.48 10.70 14.29
CA GLU A 239 -13.58 11.40 13.00
C GLU A 239 -13.12 10.53 11.82
N ALA A 240 -12.04 9.77 11.96
CA ALA A 240 -11.58 8.82 10.95
C ALA A 240 -12.64 7.74 10.70
N LYS A 241 -13.24 7.18 11.77
CA LYS A 241 -14.33 6.21 11.69
C LYS A 241 -15.59 6.80 11.05
N LYS A 242 -15.96 8.04 11.38
CA LYS A 242 -17.13 8.74 10.81
C LYS A 242 -16.92 9.08 9.33
N ARG A 243 -15.77 9.66 8.96
CA ARG A 243 -15.46 10.03 7.57
C ARG A 243 -15.40 8.80 6.67
N GLY A 244 -14.93 7.67 7.21
CA GLY A 244 -15.02 6.36 6.54
C GLY A 244 -16.46 5.86 6.31
N ARG A 245 -17.47 6.45 6.97
CA ARG A 245 -18.90 6.08 6.87
C ARG A 245 -19.75 7.00 5.99
N VAL A 246 -19.34 8.24 5.69
CA VAL A 246 -20.20 9.27 5.05
C VAL A 246 -20.24 9.17 3.51
N ARG A 247 -21.45 9.35 2.96
CA ARG A 247 -21.90 9.21 1.55
C ARG A 247 -21.00 9.93 0.52
N GLY A 248 -20.72 9.24 -0.60
CA GLY A 248 -20.40 9.88 -1.89
C GLY A 248 -19.07 9.53 -2.58
N SER A 249 -18.15 8.76 -1.99
CA SER A 249 -16.87 8.46 -2.67
C SER A 249 -16.16 7.16 -2.25
N LEU A 250 -16.84 6.32 -1.47
CA LEU A 250 -16.37 4.99 -1.11
C LEU A 250 -17.49 4.00 -1.42
N PRO A 251 -17.27 2.98 -2.27
CA PRO A 251 -18.18 1.85 -2.33
C PRO A 251 -18.40 1.36 -0.90
N ARG A 252 -19.68 1.13 -0.53
CA ARG A 252 -20.18 0.72 0.79
C ARG A 252 -19.47 -0.51 1.41
N GLY A 253 -18.49 -1.09 0.73
CA GLY A 253 -17.65 -2.18 1.19
C GLY A 253 -16.23 -1.83 1.62
N VAL A 254 -15.64 -0.63 1.48
CA VAL A 254 -14.19 -0.56 1.81
C VAL A 254 -13.90 -0.28 3.28
N PHE A 255 -14.58 0.67 3.92
CA PHE A 255 -14.46 0.84 5.38
C PHE A 255 -15.38 -0.14 6.14
N CYS A 256 -16.57 -0.42 5.60
CA CYS A 256 -17.50 -1.42 6.12
C CYS A 256 -17.17 -2.87 5.74
N ALA A 257 -16.30 -3.18 4.76
CA ALA A 257 -15.70 -4.53 4.63
C ALA A 257 -14.27 -4.60 5.19
N ILE A 258 -13.55 -3.50 5.48
CA ILE A 258 -12.48 -3.58 6.48
C ILE A 258 -13.11 -3.95 7.83
N LEU A 259 -14.21 -3.32 8.25
CA LEU A 259 -14.95 -3.71 9.46
C LEU A 259 -15.76 -5.01 9.30
N GLY A 260 -16.33 -5.28 8.12
CA GLY A 260 -17.18 -6.43 7.83
C GLY A 260 -16.41 -7.73 7.58
N LEU A 261 -15.23 -7.70 6.95
CA LEU A 261 -14.34 -8.87 6.82
C LEU A 261 -13.63 -9.20 8.14
N ILE A 262 -13.54 -8.24 9.07
CA ILE A 262 -13.00 -8.44 10.42
C ILE A 262 -14.09 -8.97 11.36
N LYS A 263 -15.32 -8.44 11.28
CA LYS A 263 -16.46 -8.90 12.08
C LYS A 263 -17.00 -10.26 11.60
N ALA A 264 -17.04 -10.53 10.28
CA ALA A 264 -17.56 -11.79 9.72
C ALA A 264 -16.61 -13.00 9.87
N ARG A 265 -15.37 -12.79 10.34
CA ARG A 265 -14.39 -13.88 10.54
C ARG A 265 -14.29 -14.38 11.99
N ILE A 266 -15.20 -13.92 12.85
CA ILE A 266 -15.48 -14.45 14.19
C ILE A 266 -16.71 -15.41 14.17
N GLY A 267 -17.21 -15.82 12.98
CA GLY A 267 -18.15 -16.95 12.85
C GLY A 267 -19.02 -16.95 11.57
N LYS A 268 -18.55 -17.60 10.49
CA LYS A 268 -19.02 -18.88 9.86
C LYS A 268 -20.49 -18.92 9.36
N LYS A 269 -20.75 -18.67 8.05
CA LYS A 269 -21.55 -19.56 7.15
C LYS A 269 -21.98 -19.01 5.77
N THR A 270 -21.87 -17.73 5.45
CA THR A 270 -22.51 -17.17 4.23
C THR A 270 -21.57 -16.35 3.35
N TRP A 271 -20.54 -17.00 2.76
CA TRP A 271 -19.70 -16.37 1.72
C TRP A 271 -19.75 -17.12 0.36
N LYS A 272 -20.43 -18.27 0.28
CA LYS A 272 -20.34 -19.18 -0.87
C LYS A 272 -21.23 -18.85 -2.08
N LYS A 273 -21.95 -17.72 -2.11
CA LYS A 273 -22.98 -17.45 -3.15
C LYS A 273 -22.69 -16.29 -4.13
N SER A 274 -21.54 -15.63 -4.10
CA SER A 274 -21.31 -14.41 -4.93
C SER A 274 -20.25 -14.54 -6.04
N LEU A 275 -19.91 -15.75 -6.48
CA LEU A 275 -18.92 -15.97 -7.56
C LEU A 275 -19.46 -16.76 -8.78
N GLY A 276 -20.77 -16.81 -9.00
CA GLY A 276 -21.36 -17.34 -10.24
C GLY A 276 -22.49 -16.42 -10.70
N GLY A 277 -22.37 -15.87 -11.91
CA GLY A 277 -23.35 -14.98 -12.50
C GLY A 277 -24.51 -15.71 -13.17
N GLY A 278 -25.54 -14.93 -13.51
CA GLY A 278 -26.46 -15.21 -14.61
C GLY A 278 -27.89 -15.59 -14.20
N GLY A 279 -28.85 -14.71 -14.53
CA GLY A 279 -30.16 -15.13 -15.04
C GLY A 279 -31.37 -15.05 -14.11
N ASN A 280 -32.18 -14.00 -14.30
CA ASN A 280 -33.65 -13.87 -14.18
C ASN A 280 -34.46 -14.46 -13.00
N GLN A 281 -35.29 -13.58 -12.42
CA GLN A 281 -36.54 -13.87 -11.68
C GLN A 281 -37.74 -13.95 -12.65
N PRO A 282 -39.01 -14.19 -12.23
CA PRO A 282 -39.57 -14.78 -10.98
C PRO A 282 -40.65 -15.86 -11.24
N THR A 283 -41.18 -16.51 -10.20
CA THR A 283 -42.63 -16.56 -9.82
C THR A 283 -42.91 -17.69 -8.81
N ASN A 284 -44.12 -17.67 -8.25
CA ASN A 284 -44.58 -18.22 -6.97
C ASN A 284 -44.67 -19.77 -6.86
N LEU A 285 -44.63 -20.21 -5.59
CA LEU A 285 -44.91 -21.54 -4.97
C LEU A 285 -46.33 -22.11 -5.28
N PRO A 286 -46.72 -23.37 -4.89
CA PRO A 286 -46.10 -24.27 -3.90
C PRO A 286 -46.04 -25.80 -4.22
N SER A 287 -45.29 -26.51 -3.35
CA SER A 287 -45.46 -27.90 -2.85
C SER A 287 -45.97 -29.03 -3.76
N SER A 288 -45.14 -30.07 -3.94
CA SER A 288 -45.45 -31.44 -3.47
C SER A 288 -44.27 -32.39 -3.67
N SER A 289 -44.25 -33.38 -2.78
CA SER A 289 -43.41 -34.56 -2.65
C SER A 289 -43.29 -35.44 -3.89
N PHE A 290 -42.15 -36.13 -4.03
CA PHE A 290 -41.97 -37.58 -4.31
C PHE A 290 -40.64 -37.84 -5.08
N LEU A 291 -39.80 -38.70 -4.49
CA LEU A 291 -38.72 -39.49 -5.12
C LEU A 291 -39.28 -40.92 -5.36
N PRO A 292 -38.51 -41.88 -5.90
CA PRO A 292 -37.51 -41.89 -6.98
C PRO A 292 -37.82 -43.00 -8.02
N SER A 293 -37.10 -43.09 -9.14
CA SER A 293 -36.88 -44.37 -9.86
C SER A 293 -35.71 -44.29 -10.84
N SER A 294 -34.92 -45.36 -10.81
CA SER A 294 -33.71 -45.73 -11.54
C SER A 294 -33.95 -46.18 -13.00
N PHE A 295 -32.91 -46.14 -13.85
CA PHE A 295 -32.37 -47.25 -14.70
C PHE A 295 -31.39 -46.72 -15.80
N LEU A 296 -30.49 -47.60 -16.22
CA LEU A 296 -29.21 -47.46 -16.97
C LEU A 296 -29.37 -47.33 -18.54
N PRO A 297 -28.38 -47.67 -19.42
CA PRO A 297 -27.16 -46.93 -19.86
C PRO A 297 -27.02 -46.72 -21.41
N LEU A 298 -26.00 -45.93 -21.82
CA LEU A 298 -25.14 -45.85 -23.07
C LEU A 298 -25.62 -46.40 -24.46
N PRO A 299 -25.22 -45.78 -25.61
CA PRO A 299 -23.93 -46.11 -26.25
C PRO A 299 -23.17 -45.00 -27.03
N SER A 300 -21.92 -45.33 -27.31
CA SER A 300 -20.85 -44.69 -28.09
C SER A 300 -21.03 -44.73 -29.61
N PHE A 301 -20.53 -43.73 -30.36
CA PHE A 301 -20.02 -43.89 -31.73
C PHE A 301 -18.97 -42.80 -32.11
N LEU A 302 -17.79 -43.26 -32.54
CA LEU A 302 -16.78 -42.60 -33.40
C LEU A 302 -16.93 -43.21 -34.82
N PRO A 303 -16.57 -42.53 -35.92
CA PRO A 303 -15.20 -42.62 -36.49
C PRO A 303 -14.68 -41.29 -37.11
N SER A 304 -13.40 -40.94 -36.98
CA SER A 304 -12.27 -41.17 -37.93
C SER A 304 -12.37 -40.43 -39.26
N PHE A 305 -11.40 -39.56 -39.58
CA PHE A 305 -10.61 -39.56 -40.84
C PHE A 305 -9.55 -38.43 -40.82
N LEU A 306 -8.28 -38.84 -40.87
CA LEU A 306 -7.06 -38.09 -41.25
C LEU A 306 -6.81 -38.32 -42.77
N PRO A 307 -5.65 -37.96 -43.36
CA PRO A 307 -4.91 -36.68 -43.43
C PRO A 307 -4.48 -36.34 -44.88
N SER A 308 -3.83 -35.19 -45.13
CA SER A 308 -2.72 -35.10 -46.10
C SER A 308 -2.06 -33.71 -46.16
N SER A 309 -0.75 -33.66 -45.91
CA SER A 309 0.22 -32.61 -46.33
C SER A 309 0.56 -32.75 -47.84
N PRO A 310 1.18 -31.73 -48.49
CA PRO A 310 2.66 -31.65 -48.63
C PRO A 310 3.19 -30.19 -48.51
N ALA A 311 4.35 -29.92 -47.90
CA ALA A 311 5.75 -30.00 -48.36
C ALA A 311 6.21 -28.91 -49.37
N GLY A 312 7.37 -28.28 -49.08
CA GLY A 312 8.14 -27.38 -49.96
C GLY A 312 8.77 -26.20 -49.21
N SER A 313 9.96 -26.36 -48.60
CA SER A 313 11.30 -26.07 -49.14
C SER A 313 11.60 -24.60 -49.43
N GLY A 314 12.58 -24.01 -48.73
CA GLY A 314 13.16 -22.71 -49.05
C GLY A 314 14.15 -22.24 -47.98
N ALA A 315 15.43 -22.47 -48.22
CA ALA A 315 16.54 -22.07 -47.36
C ALA A 315 17.02 -20.63 -47.64
N VAL A 316 18.02 -20.21 -46.85
CA VAL A 316 19.03 -19.16 -47.11
C VAL A 316 18.86 -17.80 -46.37
N ARG A 317 19.46 -17.79 -45.16
CA ARG A 317 20.52 -16.87 -44.63
C ARG A 317 20.33 -15.34 -44.50
N PRO A 318 21.09 -14.71 -43.56
CA PRO A 318 20.80 -13.38 -42.97
C PRO A 318 21.66 -12.27 -43.57
N PHE A 319 21.30 -10.99 -43.39
CA PHE A 319 22.27 -9.88 -43.26
C PHE A 319 21.68 -8.63 -42.59
N ARG A 320 22.57 -7.91 -41.90
CA ARG A 320 22.43 -6.66 -41.12
C ARG A 320 22.01 -5.45 -41.99
N ILE A 321 21.41 -4.42 -41.38
CA ILE A 321 22.01 -3.13 -40.92
C ILE A 321 21.24 -2.69 -39.67
#